data_AF-A0A3B1BZP1-F1
#
_entry.id   AF-A0A3B1BZP1-F1
#
_cell.length_a   1.000
_cell.length_b   1.000
_cell.length_c   1.000
_cell.angle_alpha   90.00
_cell.angle_beta   90.00
_cell.angle_gamma   90.00
#
_symmetry.space_group_name_H-M   'P 1'
#
loop_
_entity.id
_entity.type
_entity.pdbx_description
1 polymer ?
#
loop_
_entity_poly.entity_id
_entity_poly.type
_entity_poly.pdbx_seq_one_letter_code
_entity_poly.pdbx_strand_id
1 'polypeptide(L)'
;GRKPVYSNLLFDLIGTDVLTGEERLGLLSHLNDNEFLGKYSIYSISRQDRVHWDRVDTDWGGGGSYTGIPMQLVRNLYQTGMGELAWTILNRFTNYVDHFPYISQNFRADELFQDESSMAMAICAGAGVEAIVFGLFGLTPQIDGTLDIRPYYSYEVGKSSLNDYQFRGHSYDVTMNRYGFKVMRDGNDYGSYRHGESVRILPNGKILTYDDMYVSTPTVDTDDFVFVNAKQIILNTETSGASIYYTLDGTQPTKQSTEYNGPFTISASSQVKAIAYHKEMKASKVSIIYFNKVNESEIESPPLMIKDFLISQSFHGYVGAEGKNDYPMNRTDIQWRKAEVDERGIVWLSKQLTPFNNCHAFAVTEIYSDEESEVTILTGTNDGAFIWLNDELIFESYKERPLYYDQFNLPVKLKKGKNRLVLMVLQGGGSWGFHVNVKAEGNKLKVVLPDIELLNKK
;
A
#
# COMPACT_ATOMS: atom_id res chain seq x y z
N GLY A 1 -5.32 -41.58 -7.36
CA GLY A 1 -6.06 -40.34 -7.66
C GLY A 1 -5.25 -39.49 -8.60
N ARG A 2 -5.88 -38.65 -9.43
CA ARG A 2 -5.16 -37.66 -10.24
C ARG A 2 -4.45 -36.68 -9.30
N LYS A 3 -3.16 -36.46 -9.51
CA LYS A 3 -2.42 -35.43 -8.76
C LYS A 3 -2.79 -34.05 -9.34
N PRO A 4 -2.92 -33.00 -8.51
CA PRO A 4 -3.11 -31.65 -9.02
C PRO A 4 -1.88 -31.23 -9.85
N VAL A 5 -2.13 -30.45 -10.90
CA VAL A 5 -1.10 -29.82 -11.74
C VAL A 5 -1.04 -28.35 -11.35
N TYR A 6 0.14 -27.88 -10.95
CA TYR A 6 0.35 -26.48 -10.59
C TYR A 6 0.79 -25.69 -11.82
N SER A 7 -0.18 -25.24 -12.61
CA SER A 7 0.05 -24.46 -13.83
C SER A 7 -0.17 -22.97 -13.61
N ASN A 8 0.53 -22.13 -14.38
CA ASN A 8 0.34 -20.68 -14.38
C ASN A 8 -1.08 -20.24 -14.79
N LEU A 9 -1.86 -21.12 -15.43
CA LEU A 9 -3.28 -20.89 -15.73
C LEU A 9 -4.12 -20.63 -14.48
N LEU A 10 -3.68 -21.09 -13.31
CA LEU A 10 -4.36 -20.79 -12.04
C LEU A 10 -4.43 -19.28 -11.77
N PHE A 11 -3.46 -18.51 -12.28
CA PHE A 11 -3.39 -17.07 -12.07
C PHE A 11 -4.46 -16.27 -12.80
N ASP A 12 -5.19 -16.86 -13.75
CA ASP A 12 -6.36 -16.22 -14.36
C ASP A 12 -7.44 -15.89 -13.34
N LEU A 13 -7.51 -16.68 -12.25
CA LEU A 13 -8.44 -16.44 -11.15
C LEU A 13 -8.21 -15.09 -10.45
N ILE A 14 -7.00 -14.52 -10.54
CA ILE A 14 -6.70 -13.17 -10.01
C ILE A 14 -7.58 -12.12 -10.70
N GLY A 15 -7.90 -12.28 -11.98
CA GLY A 15 -8.78 -11.36 -12.70
C GLY A 15 -10.25 -11.47 -12.32
N THR A 16 -10.64 -12.44 -11.47
CA THR A 16 -12.04 -12.76 -11.17
C THR A 16 -12.44 -12.37 -9.75
N ASP A 17 -13.73 -12.44 -9.46
CA ASP A 17 -14.33 -12.26 -8.12
C ASP A 17 -14.48 -13.58 -7.34
N VAL A 18 -14.02 -14.70 -7.91
CA VAL A 18 -14.19 -16.05 -7.33
C VAL A 18 -13.33 -16.24 -6.07
N LEU A 19 -12.18 -15.58 -5.99
CA LEU A 19 -11.25 -15.71 -4.88
C LEU A 19 -11.58 -14.73 -3.75
N THR A 20 -11.59 -15.24 -2.51
CA THR A 20 -11.49 -14.40 -1.32
C THR A 20 -10.16 -13.63 -1.31
N GLY A 21 -10.06 -12.58 -0.47
CA GLY A 21 -8.81 -11.83 -0.33
C GLY A 21 -7.63 -12.69 0.15
N GLU A 22 -7.88 -13.64 1.06
CA GLU A 22 -6.87 -14.56 1.56
C GLU A 22 -6.41 -15.56 0.48
N GLU A 23 -7.36 -16.18 -0.24
CA GLU A 23 -7.03 -17.11 -1.33
C GLU A 23 -6.25 -16.41 -2.45
N ARG A 24 -6.61 -15.17 -2.77
CA ARG A 24 -5.89 -14.35 -3.75
C ARG A 24 -4.45 -14.10 -3.31
N LEU A 25 -4.23 -13.72 -2.05
CA LEU A 25 -2.88 -13.52 -1.51
C LEU A 25 -2.09 -14.84 -1.47
N GLY A 26 -2.74 -15.95 -1.11
CA GLY A 26 -2.16 -17.28 -1.16
C GLY A 26 -1.71 -17.64 -2.58
N LEU A 27 -2.58 -17.43 -3.58
CA LEU A 27 -2.25 -17.66 -4.98
C LEU A 27 -1.08 -16.76 -5.43
N LEU A 28 -1.15 -15.45 -5.18
CA LEU A 28 -0.08 -14.50 -5.53
C LEU A 28 1.27 -14.86 -4.91
N SER A 29 1.29 -15.47 -3.72
CA SER A 29 2.55 -15.85 -3.05
C SER A 29 3.40 -16.85 -3.86
N HIS A 30 2.79 -17.58 -4.80
CA HIS A 30 3.48 -18.50 -5.71
C HIS A 30 4.22 -17.79 -6.86
N LEU A 31 3.90 -16.53 -7.16
CA LEU A 31 4.59 -15.72 -8.18
C LEU A 31 5.92 -15.19 -7.65
N ASN A 32 6.87 -16.09 -7.41
CA ASN A 32 8.20 -15.77 -6.91
C ASN A 32 9.33 -16.51 -7.67
N ASP A 33 10.56 -16.07 -7.47
CA ASP A 33 11.79 -16.59 -8.12
C ASP A 33 12.19 -18.02 -7.70
N ASN A 34 11.50 -18.65 -6.75
CA ASN A 34 11.70 -20.07 -6.39
C ASN A 34 10.65 -21.00 -7.00
N GLU A 35 9.58 -20.46 -7.60
CA GLU A 35 8.49 -21.24 -8.14
C GLU A 35 8.14 -20.87 -9.58
N PHE A 36 7.36 -19.81 -9.80
CA PHE A 36 6.85 -19.46 -11.13
C PHE A 36 7.62 -18.39 -11.88
N LEU A 37 8.39 -17.52 -11.22
CA LEU A 37 9.15 -16.49 -11.95
C LEU A 37 10.46 -17.08 -12.50
N GLY A 38 10.63 -16.95 -13.82
CA GLY A 38 11.90 -17.16 -14.52
C GLY A 38 12.56 -15.82 -14.83
N LYS A 39 13.78 -15.86 -15.40
CA LYS A 39 14.57 -14.66 -15.69
C LYS A 39 13.91 -13.74 -16.73
N TYR A 40 13.18 -14.30 -17.69
CA TYR A 40 12.61 -13.60 -18.84
C TYR A 40 11.07 -13.69 -18.91
N SER A 41 10.45 -14.59 -18.15
CA SER A 41 8.98 -14.71 -18.09
C SER A 41 8.55 -15.50 -16.85
N ILE A 42 7.33 -16.03 -16.85
CA ILE A 42 6.83 -16.99 -15.88
C ILE A 42 6.84 -18.41 -16.48
N TYR A 43 7.14 -19.42 -15.67
CA TYR A 43 7.07 -20.82 -16.05
C TYR A 43 5.61 -21.27 -16.24
N SER A 44 5.33 -22.13 -17.23
CA SER A 44 3.99 -22.69 -17.44
C SER A 44 3.57 -23.69 -16.36
N ILE A 45 4.53 -24.38 -15.74
CA ILE A 45 4.34 -25.29 -14.61
C ILE A 45 5.24 -24.88 -13.45
N SER A 46 4.76 -25.03 -12.22
CA SER A 46 5.55 -24.79 -11.00
C SER A 46 6.85 -25.60 -11.03
N ARG A 47 7.98 -24.96 -10.71
CA ARG A 47 9.27 -25.66 -10.51
C ARG A 47 9.24 -26.69 -9.38
N GLN A 48 8.25 -26.59 -8.49
CA GLN A 48 8.05 -27.57 -7.42
C GLN A 48 7.31 -28.83 -7.92
N ASP A 49 6.61 -28.75 -9.06
CA ASP A 49 5.91 -29.88 -9.67
C ASP A 49 6.84 -30.74 -10.54
N ARG A 50 7.64 -31.56 -9.88
CA ARG A 50 8.58 -32.49 -10.55
C ARG A 50 7.90 -33.62 -11.33
N VAL A 51 6.59 -33.82 -11.15
CA VAL A 51 5.84 -34.90 -11.82
C VAL A 51 5.38 -34.46 -13.20
N HIS A 52 4.93 -33.22 -13.33
CA HIS A 52 4.37 -32.67 -14.57
C HIS A 52 5.32 -31.70 -15.30
N TRP A 53 6.56 -31.57 -14.84
CA TRP A 53 7.58 -30.76 -15.50
C TRP A 53 7.99 -31.33 -16.87
N ASP A 54 7.34 -30.87 -17.93
CA ASP A 54 7.68 -31.18 -19.32
C ASP A 54 8.87 -30.33 -19.81
N ARG A 55 9.82 -30.97 -20.50
CA ARG A 55 11.05 -30.35 -21.04
C ARG A 55 10.98 -30.11 -22.55
N VAL A 56 9.93 -30.62 -23.20
CA VAL A 56 9.74 -30.60 -24.66
C VAL A 56 8.84 -29.44 -25.05
N ASP A 57 7.65 -29.32 -24.47
CA ASP A 57 6.70 -28.26 -24.78
C ASP A 57 7.16 -26.90 -24.22
N THR A 58 7.39 -25.95 -25.11
CA THR A 58 7.82 -24.57 -24.80
C THR A 58 6.67 -23.57 -24.67
N ASP A 59 5.43 -23.96 -24.96
CA ASP A 59 4.22 -23.18 -24.72
C ASP A 59 3.71 -23.45 -23.29
N TRP A 60 3.32 -24.70 -23.02
CA TRP A 60 2.54 -25.09 -21.84
C TRP A 60 3.28 -26.03 -20.88
N GLY A 61 4.40 -26.60 -21.32
CA GLY A 61 5.20 -27.53 -20.54
C GLY A 61 6.17 -26.82 -19.61
N GLY A 62 6.43 -27.41 -18.44
CA GLY A 62 7.55 -27.10 -17.53
C GLY A 62 8.12 -25.68 -17.63
N GLY A 63 9.27 -25.60 -18.31
CA GLY A 63 10.07 -24.38 -18.51
C GLY A 63 9.53 -23.37 -19.52
N GLY A 64 8.53 -23.75 -20.30
CA GLY A 64 7.91 -22.97 -21.36
C GLY A 64 7.12 -21.77 -20.85
N SER A 65 6.80 -20.87 -21.78
CA SER A 65 6.04 -19.65 -21.54
C SER A 65 5.36 -19.22 -22.83
N TYR A 66 4.08 -19.55 -22.96
CA TYR A 66 3.24 -18.99 -24.02
C TYR A 66 2.91 -17.52 -23.72
N THR A 67 3.38 -16.60 -24.58
CA THR A 67 3.33 -15.12 -24.42
C THR A 67 1.97 -14.56 -23.96
N GLY A 68 0.87 -15.18 -24.37
CA GLY A 68 -0.47 -14.69 -24.05
C GLY A 68 -0.79 -14.71 -22.55
N ILE A 69 -0.38 -15.77 -21.84
CA ILE A 69 -0.73 -15.98 -20.43
C ILE A 69 -0.02 -14.99 -19.49
N PRO A 70 1.32 -14.82 -19.56
CA PRO A 70 2.01 -13.83 -18.74
C PRO A 70 1.47 -12.41 -18.95
N MET A 71 1.17 -12.02 -20.19
CA MET A 71 0.69 -10.66 -20.48
C MET A 71 -0.75 -10.44 -19.99
N GLN A 72 -1.62 -11.44 -20.10
CA GLN A 72 -2.95 -11.38 -19.49
C GLN A 72 -2.87 -11.28 -17.96
N LEU A 73 -1.95 -12.04 -17.34
CA LEU A 73 -1.67 -11.95 -15.92
C LEU A 73 -1.19 -10.54 -15.53
N VAL A 74 -0.22 -9.96 -16.25
CA VAL A 74 0.27 -8.59 -16.02
C VAL A 74 -0.88 -7.59 -16.03
N ARG A 75 -1.75 -7.64 -17.05
CA ARG A 75 -2.93 -6.78 -17.14
C ARG A 75 -3.82 -6.92 -15.91
N ASN A 76 -4.13 -8.15 -15.51
CA ASN A 76 -5.00 -8.43 -14.35
C ASN A 76 -4.34 -7.98 -13.03
N LEU A 77 -3.02 -8.12 -12.89
CA LEU A 77 -2.27 -7.65 -11.71
C LEU A 77 -2.36 -6.13 -11.59
N TYR A 78 -2.17 -5.38 -12.68
CA TYR A 78 -2.39 -3.93 -12.67
C TYR A 78 -3.81 -3.56 -12.25
N GLN A 79 -4.82 -4.20 -12.85
CA GLN A 79 -6.23 -3.93 -12.55
C GLN A 79 -6.63 -4.27 -11.11
N THR A 80 -5.91 -5.18 -10.46
CA THR A 80 -6.14 -5.59 -9.07
C THR A 80 -5.24 -4.87 -8.05
N GLY A 81 -4.47 -3.87 -8.51
CA GLY A 81 -3.62 -3.03 -7.65
C GLY A 81 -2.25 -3.65 -7.32
N MET A 82 -1.89 -4.77 -7.94
CA MET A 82 -0.60 -5.46 -7.76
C MET A 82 0.43 -5.00 -8.79
N GLY A 83 0.57 -3.68 -8.95
CA GLY A 83 1.32 -3.09 -10.06
C GLY A 83 2.83 -3.35 -10.01
N GLU A 84 3.41 -3.53 -8.83
CA GLU A 84 4.84 -3.87 -8.67
C GLU A 84 5.14 -5.24 -9.26
N LEU A 85 4.39 -6.26 -8.84
CA LEU A 85 4.50 -7.61 -9.40
C LEU A 85 4.18 -7.63 -10.91
N ALA A 86 3.20 -6.84 -11.36
CA ALA A 86 2.91 -6.68 -12.78
C ALA A 86 4.11 -6.12 -13.55
N TRP A 87 4.77 -5.08 -13.03
CA TRP A 87 5.98 -4.51 -13.60
C TRP A 87 7.13 -5.52 -13.58
N THR A 88 7.33 -6.26 -12.48
CA THR A 88 8.35 -7.30 -12.37
C THR A 88 8.23 -8.32 -13.50
N ILE A 89 7.01 -8.78 -13.81
CA ILE A 89 6.78 -9.74 -14.89
C ILE A 89 6.92 -9.07 -16.27
N LEU A 90 6.35 -7.89 -16.47
CA LEU A 90 6.42 -7.16 -17.73
C LEU A 90 7.87 -6.82 -18.11
N ASN A 91 8.67 -6.35 -17.16
CA ASN A 91 10.06 -5.96 -17.37
C ASN A 91 10.95 -7.16 -17.74
N ARG A 92 10.76 -8.30 -17.05
CA ARG A 92 11.44 -9.56 -17.42
C ARG A 92 11.16 -9.95 -18.86
N PHE A 93 9.89 -9.80 -19.26
CA PHE A 93 9.44 -10.07 -20.61
C PHE A 93 10.05 -9.12 -21.64
N THR A 94 10.09 -7.81 -21.36
CA THR A 94 10.69 -6.83 -22.28
C THR A 94 12.20 -6.99 -22.42
N ASN A 95 12.92 -7.43 -21.39
CA ASN A 95 14.36 -7.71 -21.51
C ASN A 95 14.68 -8.83 -22.52
N TYR A 96 13.69 -9.64 -22.92
CA TYR A 96 13.86 -10.62 -23.99
C TYR A 96 14.13 -9.94 -25.35
N VAL A 97 13.55 -8.76 -25.61
CA VAL A 97 13.73 -8.04 -26.88
C VAL A 97 15.10 -7.36 -27.00
N ASP A 98 15.87 -7.26 -25.92
CA ASP A 98 17.27 -6.82 -26.00
C ASP A 98 18.16 -7.85 -26.70
N HIS A 99 17.70 -9.10 -26.79
CA HIS A 99 18.46 -10.23 -27.32
C HIS A 99 17.88 -10.74 -28.65
N PHE A 100 16.57 -10.55 -28.88
CA PHE A 100 15.87 -11.02 -30.08
C PHE A 100 15.08 -9.88 -30.76
N PRO A 101 15.00 -9.86 -32.10
CA PRO A 101 14.39 -8.75 -32.85
C PRO A 101 12.86 -8.68 -32.76
N TYR A 102 12.21 -9.67 -32.13
CA TYR A 102 10.77 -9.72 -31.91
C TYR A 102 10.45 -10.66 -30.74
N ILE A 103 9.20 -10.60 -30.30
CA ILE A 103 8.64 -11.46 -29.26
C ILE A 103 7.96 -12.65 -29.95
N SER A 104 8.45 -13.86 -29.71
CA SER A 104 7.88 -15.09 -30.26
C SER A 104 6.60 -15.50 -29.54
N GLN A 105 5.87 -16.45 -30.13
CA GLN A 105 4.74 -17.07 -29.46
C GLN A 105 5.15 -17.79 -28.16
N ASN A 106 6.23 -18.55 -28.25
CA ASN A 106 6.78 -19.41 -27.21
C ASN A 106 8.27 -19.15 -27.03
N PHE A 107 8.70 -19.12 -25.77
CA PHE A 107 10.11 -19.11 -25.38
C PHE A 107 10.25 -19.70 -23.97
N ARG A 108 11.48 -19.88 -23.52
CA ARG A 108 11.76 -20.44 -22.18
C ARG A 108 11.83 -19.32 -21.14
N ALA A 109 11.16 -19.52 -20.01
CA ALA A 109 11.05 -18.48 -18.99
C ALA A 109 12.40 -18.11 -18.36
N ASP A 110 13.41 -18.97 -18.43
CA ASP A 110 14.72 -18.80 -17.77
C ASP A 110 15.94 -18.86 -18.69
N GLU A 111 15.73 -19.03 -19.99
CA GLU A 111 16.80 -19.18 -20.97
C GLU A 111 16.58 -18.22 -22.16
N LEU A 112 17.67 -17.67 -22.70
CA LEU A 112 17.64 -16.96 -23.98
C LEU A 112 17.56 -17.97 -25.11
N PHE A 113 16.40 -18.59 -25.23
CA PHE A 113 16.14 -19.62 -26.23
C PHE A 113 14.84 -19.32 -26.97
N GLN A 114 14.99 -19.16 -28.27
CA GLN A 114 13.87 -19.04 -29.18
C GLN A 114 13.71 -20.35 -29.96
N ASP A 115 12.52 -20.93 -29.89
CA ASP A 115 12.21 -22.13 -30.68
C ASP A 115 11.92 -21.75 -32.14
N GLU A 116 12.89 -22.03 -33.01
CA GLU A 116 12.78 -21.81 -34.45
C GLU A 116 11.89 -22.86 -35.16
N SER A 117 11.55 -23.96 -34.49
CA SER A 117 10.70 -25.02 -35.07
C SER A 117 9.20 -24.74 -34.94
N SER A 118 8.83 -23.74 -34.14
CA SER A 118 7.45 -23.36 -33.84
C SER A 118 7.02 -22.08 -34.58
N MET A 119 5.86 -21.54 -34.23
CA MET A 119 5.32 -20.30 -34.79
C MET A 119 6.15 -19.09 -34.32
N ALA A 120 7.03 -18.60 -35.18
CA ALA A 120 7.87 -17.43 -34.88
C ALA A 120 7.04 -16.18 -34.52
N MET A 121 5.85 -16.01 -35.12
CA MET A 121 4.97 -14.86 -34.86
C MET A 121 3.94 -15.15 -33.77
N ALA A 122 3.87 -14.29 -32.75
CA ALA A 122 2.90 -14.41 -31.68
C ALA A 122 1.45 -14.16 -32.17
N ILE A 123 0.60 -15.19 -32.11
CA ILE A 123 -0.86 -15.06 -32.36
C ILE A 123 -1.52 -14.14 -31.32
N CYS A 124 -0.96 -14.09 -30.12
CA CYS A 124 -1.49 -13.40 -28.94
C CYS A 124 -0.91 -11.99 -28.73
N ALA A 125 -0.39 -11.33 -29.77
CA ALA A 125 0.20 -9.99 -29.66
C ALA A 125 -0.73 -8.96 -28.97
N GLY A 126 -2.05 -9.14 -29.08
CA GLY A 126 -3.04 -8.32 -28.38
C GLY A 126 -2.88 -8.32 -26.85
N ALA A 127 -2.47 -9.42 -26.24
CA ALA A 127 -2.35 -9.52 -24.77
C ALA A 127 -1.27 -8.55 -24.22
N GLY A 128 -0.15 -8.39 -24.93
CA GLY A 128 0.88 -7.41 -24.56
C GLY A 128 0.40 -5.97 -24.71
N VAL A 129 -0.36 -5.68 -25.78
CA VAL A 129 -0.99 -4.37 -25.97
C VAL A 129 -1.97 -4.08 -24.84
N GLU A 130 -2.80 -5.05 -24.44
CA GLU A 130 -3.73 -4.90 -23.33
C GLU A 130 -2.99 -4.67 -22.00
N ALA A 131 -1.90 -5.40 -21.74
CA ALA A 131 -1.07 -5.21 -20.55
C ALA A 131 -0.51 -3.78 -20.45
N ILE A 132 -0.10 -3.18 -21.57
CA ILE A 132 0.41 -1.82 -21.60
C ILE A 132 -0.72 -0.80 -21.52
N VAL A 133 -1.73 -0.88 -22.40
CA VAL A 133 -2.78 0.15 -22.53
C VAL A 133 -3.75 0.10 -21.35
N PHE A 134 -4.25 -1.09 -21.01
CA PHE A 134 -5.27 -1.28 -19.98
C PHE A 134 -4.70 -1.63 -18.61
N GLY A 135 -3.43 -2.07 -18.56
CA GLY A 135 -2.70 -2.31 -17.32
C GLY A 135 -1.82 -1.12 -16.93
N LEU A 136 -0.67 -0.96 -17.59
CA LEU A 136 0.35 0.04 -17.24
C LEU A 136 -0.16 1.49 -17.34
N PHE A 137 -0.77 1.86 -18.47
CA PHE A 137 -1.42 3.17 -18.61
C PHE A 137 -2.82 3.21 -17.96
N GLY A 138 -3.40 2.04 -17.67
CA GLY A 138 -4.59 1.91 -16.86
C GLY A 138 -5.85 2.56 -17.44
N LEU A 139 -5.98 2.58 -18.78
CA LEU A 139 -7.22 3.02 -19.43
C LEU A 139 -8.27 1.91 -19.26
N THR A 140 -9.43 2.24 -18.72
CA THR A 140 -10.53 1.28 -18.54
C THR A 140 -11.81 1.86 -19.15
N PRO A 141 -12.08 1.57 -20.43
CA PRO A 141 -13.31 2.01 -21.09
C PRO A 141 -14.54 1.29 -20.51
N GLN A 142 -15.62 2.02 -20.29
CA GLN A 142 -16.88 1.49 -19.75
C GLN A 142 -17.98 1.46 -20.81
N ILE A 143 -18.94 0.54 -20.66
CA ILE A 143 -20.09 0.41 -21.58
C ILE A 143 -20.92 1.69 -21.64
N ASP A 144 -21.05 2.44 -20.54
CA ASP A 144 -21.78 3.72 -20.50
C ASP A 144 -21.04 4.87 -21.20
N GLY A 145 -19.81 4.62 -21.65
CA GLY A 145 -18.95 5.58 -22.34
C GLY A 145 -18.11 6.46 -21.44
N THR A 146 -18.08 6.18 -20.14
CA THR A 146 -17.05 6.72 -19.27
C THR A 146 -15.70 6.04 -19.55
N LEU A 147 -14.61 6.77 -19.31
CA LEU A 147 -13.25 6.25 -19.38
C LEU A 147 -12.56 6.49 -18.03
N ASP A 148 -12.21 5.42 -17.33
CA ASP A 148 -11.35 5.51 -16.14
C ASP A 148 -9.88 5.46 -16.57
N ILE A 149 -9.03 6.27 -15.94
CA ILE A 149 -7.59 6.33 -16.20
C ILE A 149 -6.87 6.26 -14.86
N ARG A 150 -6.06 5.21 -14.67
CA ARG A 150 -5.23 5.01 -13.48
C ARG A 150 -3.90 4.34 -13.85
N PRO A 151 -2.91 5.10 -14.31
CA PRO A 151 -1.61 4.55 -14.66
C PRO A 151 -0.88 4.01 -13.44
N TYR A 152 -0.05 2.99 -13.65
CA TYR A 152 0.95 2.54 -12.70
C TYR A 152 2.33 3.04 -13.10
N TYR A 153 3.13 3.44 -12.12
CA TYR A 153 4.48 3.95 -12.35
C TYR A 153 5.51 3.13 -11.59
N SER A 154 6.55 2.69 -12.31
CA SER A 154 7.82 2.22 -11.76
C SER A 154 8.91 3.19 -12.19
N TYR A 155 9.97 3.32 -11.39
CA TYR A 155 11.09 4.21 -11.71
C TYR A 155 11.72 3.87 -13.08
N GLU A 156 11.80 2.58 -13.40
CA GLU A 156 12.35 2.05 -14.65
C GLU A 156 11.52 2.42 -15.89
N VAL A 157 10.21 2.67 -15.73
CA VAL A 157 9.32 3.13 -16.82
C VAL A 157 9.74 4.52 -17.31
N GLY A 158 10.41 5.32 -16.46
CA GLY A 158 10.86 6.66 -16.80
C GLY A 158 9.72 7.58 -17.28
N LYS A 159 10.02 8.51 -18.18
CA LYS A 159 8.99 9.32 -18.82
C LYS A 159 8.38 8.55 -19.98
N SER A 160 7.08 8.30 -19.92
CA SER A 160 6.36 7.47 -20.90
C SER A 160 5.06 8.11 -21.34
N SER A 161 4.67 7.89 -22.60
CA SER A 161 3.45 8.46 -23.18
C SER A 161 2.71 7.43 -24.03
N LEU A 162 1.40 7.33 -23.81
CA LEU A 162 0.44 6.69 -24.70
C LEU A 162 -0.31 7.81 -25.43
N ASN A 163 -0.27 7.80 -26.76
CA ASN A 163 -0.90 8.84 -27.56
C ASN A 163 -1.98 8.23 -28.45
N ASP A 164 -3.00 9.02 -28.73
CA ASP A 164 -4.07 8.73 -29.70
C ASP A 164 -4.89 7.45 -29.38
N TYR A 165 -5.18 7.20 -28.10
CA TYR A 165 -6.14 6.17 -27.75
C TYR A 165 -7.56 6.61 -28.15
N GLN A 166 -8.15 5.92 -29.13
CA GLN A 166 -9.46 6.25 -29.67
C GLN A 166 -10.58 5.55 -28.90
N PHE A 167 -11.49 6.33 -28.30
CA PHE A 167 -12.67 5.80 -27.63
C PHE A 167 -13.89 6.72 -27.79
N ARG A 168 -14.96 6.16 -28.35
CA ARG A 168 -16.25 6.85 -28.57
C ARG A 168 -16.14 8.19 -29.31
N GLY A 169 -15.27 8.24 -30.32
CA GLY A 169 -15.09 9.42 -31.17
C GLY A 169 -14.19 10.51 -30.58
N HIS A 170 -13.45 10.19 -29.52
CA HIS A 170 -12.48 11.07 -28.88
C HIS A 170 -11.10 10.41 -28.83
N SER A 171 -10.06 11.22 -28.96
CA SER A 171 -8.68 10.79 -28.73
C SER A 171 -8.26 11.10 -27.30
N TYR A 172 -7.46 10.22 -26.69
CA TYR A 172 -6.92 10.39 -25.35
C TYR A 172 -5.41 10.17 -25.37
N ASP A 173 -4.67 11.11 -24.77
CA ASP A 173 -3.24 10.96 -24.51
C ASP A 173 -3.00 10.90 -23.01
N VAL A 174 -2.12 9.99 -22.59
CA VAL A 174 -1.69 9.87 -21.20
C VAL A 174 -0.17 9.91 -21.16
N THR A 175 0.39 10.90 -20.49
CA THR A 175 1.84 11.01 -20.26
C THR A 175 2.14 10.86 -18.78
N MET A 176 3.08 10.00 -18.41
CA MET A 176 3.50 9.79 -17.03
C MET A 176 5.00 10.02 -16.83
N ASN A 177 5.37 10.37 -15.59
CA ASN A 177 6.75 10.45 -15.11
C ASN A 177 6.78 10.21 -13.59
N ARG A 178 7.95 10.35 -12.95
CA ARG A 178 8.11 10.13 -11.50
C ARG A 178 7.19 10.93 -10.56
N TYR A 179 6.59 12.02 -11.02
CA TYR A 179 5.74 12.89 -10.21
C TYR A 179 4.25 12.59 -10.35
N GLY A 180 3.84 11.91 -11.41
CA GLY A 180 2.42 11.68 -11.71
C GLY A 180 2.16 11.47 -13.20
N PHE A 181 0.91 11.69 -13.61
CA PHE A 181 0.47 11.57 -14.99
C PHE A 181 -0.40 12.75 -15.42
N LYS A 182 -0.41 13.00 -16.73
CA LYS A 182 -1.19 14.04 -17.39
C LYS A 182 -2.12 13.39 -18.39
N VAL A 183 -3.35 13.88 -18.47
CA VAL A 183 -4.35 13.42 -19.43
C VAL A 183 -4.68 14.54 -20.41
N MET A 184 -4.75 14.20 -21.70
CA MET A 184 -5.27 15.05 -22.75
C MET A 184 -6.48 14.36 -23.39
N ARG A 185 -7.45 15.13 -23.86
CA ARG A 185 -8.52 14.62 -24.73
C ARG A 185 -8.75 15.56 -25.90
N ASP A 186 -8.76 15.02 -27.11
CA ASP A 186 -8.89 15.78 -28.36
C ASP A 186 -7.89 16.94 -28.44
N GLY A 187 -6.67 16.72 -27.95
CA GLY A 187 -5.59 17.72 -27.88
C GLY A 187 -5.76 18.79 -26.78
N ASN A 188 -6.83 18.75 -25.99
CA ASN A 188 -7.05 19.66 -24.87
C ASN A 188 -6.50 19.09 -23.56
N ASP A 189 -5.95 19.96 -22.70
CA ASP A 189 -5.43 19.59 -21.39
C ASP A 189 -6.58 19.27 -20.43
N TYR A 190 -6.62 18.05 -19.93
CA TYR A 190 -7.62 17.58 -18.96
C TYR A 190 -7.05 17.55 -17.53
N GLY A 191 -5.77 17.85 -17.34
CA GLY A 191 -5.17 18.01 -16.02
C GLY A 191 -4.01 17.05 -15.75
N SER A 192 -3.37 17.28 -14.61
CA SER A 192 -2.27 16.49 -14.08
C SER A 192 -2.61 15.94 -12.70
N TYR A 193 -2.27 14.69 -12.49
CA TYR A 193 -2.71 13.86 -11.36
C TYR A 193 -1.51 13.10 -10.78
N ARG A 194 -1.62 12.67 -9.53
CA ARG A 194 -0.59 11.90 -8.85
C ARG A 194 -0.80 10.41 -9.10
N HIS A 195 0.28 9.63 -9.08
CA HIS A 195 0.17 8.17 -9.11
C HIS A 195 -0.65 7.66 -7.92
N GLY A 196 -1.48 6.65 -8.17
CA GLY A 196 -2.45 6.13 -7.22
C GLY A 196 -3.84 6.78 -7.30
N GLU A 197 -3.96 7.99 -7.87
CA GLU A 197 -5.24 8.61 -8.16
C GLU A 197 -5.93 7.94 -9.35
N SER A 198 -7.26 7.98 -9.38
CA SER A 198 -8.06 7.53 -10.52
C SER A 198 -8.87 8.70 -11.04
N VAL A 199 -8.90 8.84 -12.36
CA VAL A 199 -9.62 9.91 -13.06
C VAL A 199 -10.67 9.26 -13.94
N ARG A 200 -11.91 9.74 -13.85
CA ARG A 200 -13.00 9.32 -14.72
C ARG A 200 -13.40 10.46 -15.63
N ILE A 201 -13.37 10.21 -16.93
CA ILE A 201 -13.88 11.15 -17.93
C ILE A 201 -15.26 10.67 -18.36
N LEU A 202 -16.26 11.52 -18.18
CA LEU A 202 -17.63 11.28 -18.63
C LEU A 202 -17.75 11.53 -20.15
N PRO A 203 -18.77 10.98 -20.84
CA PRO A 203 -19.00 11.23 -22.27
C PRO A 203 -19.02 12.72 -22.65
N ASN A 204 -19.60 13.56 -21.78
CA ASN A 204 -19.67 15.01 -21.96
C ASN A 204 -18.36 15.77 -21.65
N GLY A 205 -17.29 15.08 -21.24
CA GLY A 205 -15.99 15.66 -20.88
C GLY A 205 -15.85 16.22 -19.49
N LYS A 206 -16.88 16.09 -18.65
CA LYS A 206 -16.70 16.32 -17.22
C LYS A 206 -15.74 15.28 -16.65
N ILE A 207 -14.81 15.75 -15.84
CA ILE A 207 -13.86 14.93 -15.09
C ILE A 207 -14.40 14.72 -13.69
N LEU A 208 -14.26 13.49 -13.18
CA LEU A 208 -14.47 13.14 -11.79
C LEU A 208 -13.17 12.55 -11.23
N THR A 209 -12.75 13.04 -10.08
CA THR A 209 -11.64 12.49 -9.27
C THR A 209 -12.16 11.48 -8.26
N TYR A 210 -11.27 10.91 -7.45
CA TYR A 210 -11.66 9.99 -6.37
C TYR A 210 -12.72 10.60 -5.44
N ASP A 211 -12.51 11.85 -5.00
CA ASP A 211 -13.43 12.52 -4.06
C ASP A 211 -14.79 12.82 -4.69
N ASP A 212 -14.85 12.96 -6.01
CA ASP A 212 -16.11 13.11 -6.76
C ASP A 212 -16.83 11.77 -6.94
N MET A 213 -16.08 10.66 -6.93
CA MET A 213 -16.59 9.32 -7.23
C MET A 213 -16.93 8.49 -6.00
N TYR A 214 -16.28 8.73 -4.86
CA TYR A 214 -16.37 7.93 -3.65
C TYR A 214 -16.89 8.76 -2.49
N VAL A 215 -17.77 8.18 -1.69
CA VAL A 215 -18.21 8.78 -0.44
C VAL A 215 -17.02 8.93 0.51
N SER A 216 -16.92 10.08 1.18
CA SER A 216 -15.91 10.34 2.20
C SER A 216 -15.99 9.29 3.31
N THR A 217 -14.83 8.75 3.66
CA THR A 217 -14.72 7.69 4.67
C THR A 217 -15.24 8.19 6.02
N PRO A 218 -16.10 7.41 6.73
CA PRO A 218 -16.58 7.82 8.04
C PRO A 218 -15.43 8.12 9.01
N THR A 219 -15.65 9.10 9.87
CA THR A 219 -14.77 9.49 10.96
C THR A 219 -15.51 9.37 12.28
N VAL A 220 -14.77 9.38 13.39
CA VAL A 220 -15.36 9.47 14.73
C VAL A 220 -15.04 10.84 15.31
N ASP A 221 -16.03 11.48 15.93
CA ASP A 221 -15.90 12.81 16.54
C ASP A 221 -15.38 12.69 17.97
N THR A 222 -14.25 12.01 18.13
CA THR A 222 -13.52 12.00 19.38
C THR A 222 -12.06 11.70 19.14
N ASP A 223 -11.25 12.37 19.92
CA ASP A 223 -9.80 12.20 19.96
C ASP A 223 -9.37 11.28 21.12
N ASP A 224 -10.32 10.89 21.98
CA ASP A 224 -10.08 10.04 23.15
C ASP A 224 -10.62 8.63 22.90
N PHE A 225 -9.70 7.68 22.71
CA PHE A 225 -9.96 6.29 22.36
C PHE A 225 -9.86 5.33 23.55
N VAL A 226 -9.65 5.85 24.76
CA VAL A 226 -9.55 5.07 26.00
C VAL A 226 -10.68 5.47 26.94
N PHE A 227 -11.27 4.51 27.66
CA PHE A 227 -12.33 4.84 28.61
C PHE A 227 -12.39 3.86 29.78
N VAL A 228 -12.88 4.32 30.94
CA VAL A 228 -13.05 3.46 32.12
C VAL A 228 -14.39 2.75 32.12
N ASN A 229 -15.47 3.51 31.96
CA ASN A 229 -16.82 3.01 32.16
C ASN A 229 -17.51 2.77 30.83
N ALA A 230 -17.76 3.86 30.12
CA ALA A 230 -18.37 3.87 28.81
C ALA A 230 -17.89 5.08 28.02
N LYS A 231 -18.01 5.00 26.68
CA LYS A 231 -17.67 6.07 25.75
C LYS A 231 -18.80 6.30 24.78
N GLN A 232 -19.20 7.56 24.61
CA GLN A 232 -20.11 7.94 23.53
C GLN A 232 -19.34 8.06 22.22
N ILE A 233 -19.88 7.44 21.18
CA ILE A 233 -19.35 7.39 19.82
C ILE A 233 -20.27 8.19 18.93
N ILE A 234 -19.68 9.13 18.20
CA ILE A 234 -20.35 9.99 17.23
C ILE A 234 -19.61 9.77 15.91
N LEU A 235 -20.33 9.36 14.86
CA LEU A 235 -19.77 9.13 13.53
C LEU A 235 -20.16 10.25 12.59
N ASN A 236 -19.23 10.67 11.73
CA ASN A 236 -19.42 11.74 10.74
C ASN A 236 -18.89 11.33 9.35
N THR A 237 -19.40 11.96 8.29
CA THR A 237 -18.86 11.89 6.91
C THR A 237 -19.00 13.26 6.26
N GLU A 238 -18.00 13.67 5.46
CA GLU A 238 -18.04 14.96 4.76
C GLU A 238 -19.00 14.96 3.56
N THR A 239 -19.38 13.77 3.06
CA THR A 239 -20.33 13.66 1.96
C THR A 239 -21.76 13.88 2.46
N SER A 240 -22.28 15.08 2.20
CA SER A 240 -23.66 15.44 2.52
C SER A 240 -24.66 14.46 1.91
N GLY A 241 -25.58 13.95 2.73
CA GLY A 241 -26.63 13.02 2.31
C GLY A 241 -26.23 11.55 2.23
N ALA A 242 -25.01 11.18 2.65
CA ALA A 242 -24.61 9.78 2.78
C ALA A 242 -25.10 9.13 4.09
N SER A 243 -25.46 7.85 4.04
CA SER A 243 -25.81 7.04 5.20
C SER A 243 -24.60 6.24 5.68
N ILE A 244 -24.32 6.24 6.99
CA ILE A 244 -23.22 5.49 7.62
C ILE A 244 -23.77 4.20 8.25
N TYR A 245 -23.05 3.08 8.05
CA TYR A 245 -23.34 1.78 8.66
C TYR A 245 -22.10 1.28 9.39
N TYR A 246 -22.28 0.64 10.54
CA TYR A 246 -21.16 0.24 11.39
C TYR A 246 -21.34 -1.14 12.06
N THR A 247 -20.22 -1.69 12.51
CA THR A 247 -20.11 -2.91 13.32
C THR A 247 -19.17 -2.66 14.50
N LEU A 248 -19.35 -3.41 15.59
CA LEU A 248 -18.55 -3.32 16.82
C LEU A 248 -17.82 -4.61 17.16
N ASP A 249 -18.17 -5.70 16.49
CA ASP A 249 -17.68 -7.07 16.69
C ASP A 249 -16.48 -7.42 15.79
N GLY A 250 -15.98 -6.44 15.04
CA GLY A 250 -14.88 -6.62 14.09
C GLY A 250 -15.28 -7.19 12.72
N THR A 251 -16.55 -7.51 12.47
CA THR A 251 -17.04 -7.92 11.13
C THR A 251 -17.02 -6.76 10.13
N GLN A 252 -16.95 -7.04 8.83
CA GLN A 252 -16.96 -5.98 7.81
C GLN A 252 -18.35 -5.33 7.71
N PRO A 253 -18.47 -3.99 7.80
CA PRO A 253 -19.76 -3.33 7.73
C PRO A 253 -20.29 -3.33 6.29
N THR A 254 -21.60 -3.53 6.14
CA THR A 254 -22.34 -3.48 4.87
C THR A 254 -23.63 -2.67 5.05
N LYS A 255 -24.43 -2.52 3.98
CA LYS A 255 -25.79 -1.94 4.07
C LYS A 255 -26.75 -2.72 4.98
N GLN A 256 -26.40 -3.95 5.37
CA GLN A 256 -27.19 -4.77 6.30
C GLN A 256 -26.72 -4.63 7.76
N SER A 257 -25.59 -3.95 8.00
CA SER A 257 -25.10 -3.64 9.33
C SER A 257 -25.96 -2.56 10.00
N THR A 258 -25.64 -2.22 11.25
CA THR A 258 -26.38 -1.20 12.00
C THR A 258 -26.21 0.17 11.34
N GLU A 259 -27.31 0.80 10.94
CA GLU A 259 -27.32 2.17 10.44
C GLU A 259 -27.10 3.17 11.59
N TYR A 260 -26.19 4.11 11.38
CA TYR A 260 -25.92 5.19 12.32
C TYR A 260 -27.02 6.26 12.24
N ASN A 261 -27.90 6.27 13.24
CA ASN A 261 -29.02 7.22 13.36
C ASN A 261 -28.81 8.28 14.44
N GLY A 262 -27.62 8.31 15.05
CA GLY A 262 -27.26 9.22 16.13
C GLY A 262 -26.20 8.61 17.06
N PRO A 263 -25.69 9.39 18.02
CA PRO A 263 -24.66 8.94 18.95
C PRO A 263 -25.05 7.64 19.68
N PHE A 264 -24.09 6.73 19.84
CA PHE A 264 -24.27 5.49 20.58
C PHE A 264 -23.17 5.30 21.62
N THR A 265 -23.34 4.37 22.56
CA THR A 265 -22.40 4.18 23.67
C THR A 265 -21.77 2.79 23.61
N ILE A 266 -20.45 2.72 23.82
CA ILE A 266 -19.71 1.47 24.03
C ILE A 266 -19.27 1.38 25.50
N SER A 267 -19.27 0.17 26.06
CA SER A 267 -18.89 -0.10 27.46
C SER A 267 -17.83 -1.19 27.62
N ALA A 268 -17.27 -1.67 26.51
CA ALA A 268 -16.17 -2.63 26.42
C ALA A 268 -15.23 -2.24 25.27
N SER A 269 -13.96 -2.66 25.32
CA SER A 269 -13.02 -2.46 24.21
C SER A 269 -13.64 -2.97 22.92
N SER A 270 -13.69 -2.12 21.89
CA SER A 270 -14.45 -2.38 20.67
C SER A 270 -13.69 -1.89 19.45
N GLN A 271 -13.86 -2.59 18.34
CA GLN A 271 -13.41 -2.13 17.03
C GLN A 271 -14.62 -1.57 16.29
N VAL A 272 -14.75 -0.24 16.26
CA VAL A 272 -15.79 0.44 15.50
C VAL A 272 -15.35 0.44 14.03
N LYS A 273 -15.98 -0.40 13.20
CA LYS A 273 -15.79 -0.33 11.74
C LYS A 273 -16.99 0.36 11.12
N ALA A 274 -16.78 1.34 10.26
CA ALA A 274 -17.88 2.05 9.60
C ALA A 274 -17.63 2.31 8.11
N ILE A 275 -18.69 2.20 7.31
CA ILE A 275 -18.72 2.48 5.87
C ILE A 275 -19.89 3.41 5.55
N ALA A 276 -19.74 4.30 4.58
CA ALA A 276 -20.80 5.19 4.12
C ALA A 276 -21.23 4.90 2.68
N TYR A 277 -22.51 5.11 2.41
CA TYR A 277 -23.12 4.95 1.09
C TYR A 277 -23.89 6.20 0.68
N HIS A 278 -23.85 6.50 -0.60
CA HIS A 278 -24.65 7.55 -1.24
C HIS A 278 -25.28 6.98 -2.52
N LYS A 279 -26.38 7.59 -2.98
CA LYS A 279 -27.12 7.12 -4.17
C LYS A 279 -26.36 7.29 -5.49
N GLU A 280 -25.50 8.31 -5.58
CA GLU A 280 -24.84 8.73 -6.83
C GLU A 280 -23.32 8.49 -6.82
N MET A 281 -22.77 8.02 -5.70
CA MET A 281 -21.33 7.80 -5.52
C MET A 281 -21.06 6.35 -5.12
N LYS A 282 -19.84 5.87 -5.40
CA LYS A 282 -19.35 4.59 -4.88
C LYS A 282 -19.22 4.67 -3.36
N ALA A 283 -19.42 3.53 -2.69
CA ALA A 283 -19.29 3.43 -1.24
C ALA A 283 -17.90 3.89 -0.77
N SER A 284 -17.83 4.41 0.45
CA SER A 284 -16.56 4.82 1.05
C SER A 284 -15.65 3.61 1.29
N LYS A 285 -14.38 3.87 1.63
CA LYS A 285 -13.57 2.86 2.32
C LYS A 285 -14.17 2.57 3.70
N VAL A 286 -13.84 1.40 4.25
CA VAL A 286 -14.17 1.06 5.63
C VAL A 286 -13.21 1.80 6.55
N SER A 287 -13.75 2.69 7.37
CA SER A 287 -13.07 3.19 8.55
C SER A 287 -13.03 2.09 9.60
N ILE A 288 -11.94 2.03 10.35
CA ILE A 288 -11.77 1.11 11.47
C ILE A 288 -11.21 1.97 12.58
N ILE A 289 -11.76 1.95 13.79
CA ILE A 289 -11.27 2.68 14.96
C ILE A 289 -11.28 1.70 16.15
N TYR A 290 -10.21 1.67 16.94
CA TYR A 290 -10.13 0.85 18.14
C TYR A 290 -10.36 1.72 19.38
N PHE A 291 -11.28 1.28 20.23
CA PHE A 291 -11.50 1.85 21.55
C PHE A 291 -11.07 0.85 22.60
N ASN A 292 -10.30 1.30 23.59
CA ASN A 292 -9.80 0.45 24.66
C ASN A 292 -10.41 0.81 26.01
N LYS A 293 -11.02 -0.17 26.68
CA LYS A 293 -11.45 -0.03 28.07
C LYS A 293 -10.29 -0.33 29.00
N VAL A 294 -10.08 0.55 29.98
CA VAL A 294 -9.05 0.39 31.03
C VAL A 294 -9.69 0.46 32.42
N ASN A 295 -8.98 -0.04 33.44
CA ASN A 295 -9.41 0.13 34.83
C ASN A 295 -8.96 1.50 35.38
N GLU A 296 -9.62 1.99 36.43
CA GLU A 296 -9.25 3.28 37.08
C GLU A 296 -7.78 3.29 37.56
N SER A 297 -7.26 2.17 38.06
CA SER A 297 -5.86 2.04 38.47
C SER A 297 -4.86 2.21 37.32
N GLU A 298 -5.26 1.96 36.08
CA GLU A 298 -4.43 2.18 34.89
C GLU A 298 -4.41 3.65 34.47
N ILE A 299 -5.42 4.43 34.88
CA ILE A 299 -5.43 5.90 34.74
C ILE A 299 -4.53 6.55 35.79
N GLU A 300 -4.42 5.98 36.99
CA GLU A 300 -3.55 6.51 38.05
C GLU A 300 -2.06 6.30 37.78
N SER A 301 -1.70 5.34 36.94
CA SER A 301 -0.33 5.13 36.41
C SER A 301 -0.36 5.13 34.89
N PRO A 302 -0.75 6.27 34.26
CA PRO A 302 -0.90 6.33 32.83
C PRO A 302 0.46 6.10 32.17
N PRO A 303 0.51 5.41 31.01
CA PRO A 303 1.73 5.29 30.24
C PRO A 303 2.41 6.66 30.06
N LEU A 304 3.73 6.71 30.21
CA LEU A 304 4.49 7.92 29.96
C LEU A 304 4.34 8.30 28.49
N MET A 305 3.63 9.39 28.23
CA MET A 305 3.46 9.94 26.89
C MET A 305 4.75 10.62 26.43
N ILE A 306 5.29 10.15 25.32
CA ILE A 306 6.52 10.70 24.75
C ILE A 306 6.16 11.89 23.87
N LYS A 307 6.50 13.10 24.30
CA LYS A 307 6.21 14.35 23.58
C LYS A 307 7.43 15.00 22.93
N ASP A 308 8.62 14.55 23.27
CA ASP A 308 9.86 15.14 22.78
C ASP A 308 10.47 14.27 21.69
N PHE A 309 10.20 14.62 20.44
CA PHE A 309 10.81 14.02 19.25
C PHE A 309 11.57 15.06 18.45
N LEU A 310 12.68 14.64 17.85
CA LEU A 310 13.20 15.28 16.65
C LEU A 310 12.67 14.54 15.44
N ILE A 311 12.22 15.26 14.43
CA ILE A 311 11.79 14.71 13.15
C ILE A 311 12.65 15.25 12.01
N SER A 312 12.88 14.39 11.02
CA SER A 312 13.45 14.78 9.74
C SER A 312 12.83 13.93 8.66
N GLN A 313 12.74 14.50 7.46
CA GLN A 313 12.44 13.73 6.26
C GLN A 313 13.77 13.34 5.60
N SER A 314 13.85 12.16 4.96
CA SER A 314 15.10 11.77 4.28
C SER A 314 15.00 11.60 2.77
N PHE A 315 13.84 11.60 2.13
CA PHE A 315 13.71 11.60 0.66
C PHE A 315 12.24 11.69 0.18
N HIS A 316 12.04 11.90 -1.14
CA HIS A 316 10.77 11.81 -1.88
C HIS A 316 10.65 10.44 -2.59
N GLY A 317 9.80 9.52 -2.11
CA GLY A 317 9.52 8.25 -2.79
C GLY A 317 9.11 7.15 -1.82
N TYR A 318 8.01 6.47 -2.12
CA TYR A 318 7.56 5.26 -1.42
C TYR A 318 8.43 4.09 -1.85
N VAL A 319 9.01 3.35 -0.90
CA VAL A 319 9.77 2.13 -1.18
C VAL A 319 8.97 0.97 -0.60
N GLY A 320 8.37 0.18 -1.49
CA GLY A 320 7.60 -1.02 -1.17
C GLY A 320 8.47 -2.15 -0.61
N ALA A 321 7.87 -3.30 -0.37
CA ALA A 321 8.52 -4.44 0.29
C ALA A 321 9.71 -5.04 -0.51
N GLU A 322 9.81 -4.78 -1.82
CA GLU A 322 10.90 -5.29 -2.67
C GLU A 322 12.14 -4.38 -2.71
N GLY A 323 12.04 -3.12 -2.27
CA GLY A 323 13.17 -2.18 -2.20
C GLY A 323 14.09 -2.38 -0.99
N LYS A 324 14.16 -3.59 -0.45
CA LYS A 324 15.10 -3.95 0.62
C LYS A 324 16.53 -3.70 0.13
N ASN A 325 17.13 -2.61 0.62
CA ASN A 325 18.53 -2.17 0.47
C ASN A 325 18.81 -0.97 -0.46
N ASP A 326 17.83 -0.43 -1.19
CA ASP A 326 18.01 0.83 -1.93
C ASP A 326 17.43 2.00 -1.15
N TYR A 327 18.19 2.42 -0.13
CA TYR A 327 18.02 3.71 0.52
C TYR A 327 19.04 4.68 -0.10
N PRO A 328 18.72 5.45 -1.16
CA PRO A 328 19.57 6.56 -1.58
C PRO A 328 19.46 7.68 -0.53
N MET A 329 19.97 7.44 0.67
CA MET A 329 20.15 8.47 1.69
C MET A 329 21.38 9.27 1.32
N ASN A 330 21.18 10.53 0.93
CA ASN A 330 22.26 11.49 0.99
C ASN A 330 22.16 12.22 2.33
N ARG A 331 23.20 12.10 3.17
CA ARG A 331 23.20 12.70 4.53
C ARG A 331 23.00 14.22 4.53
N THR A 332 23.25 14.86 3.39
CA THR A 332 23.10 16.31 3.19
C THR A 332 21.67 16.81 3.27
N ASP A 333 20.67 15.91 3.15
CA ASP A 333 19.26 16.29 3.03
C ASP A 333 18.48 16.15 4.36
N ILE A 334 19.15 15.66 5.42
CA ILE A 334 18.56 15.48 6.75
C ILE A 334 18.63 16.80 7.52
N GLN A 335 17.47 17.35 7.85
CA GLN A 335 17.31 18.58 8.62
C GLN A 335 16.44 18.27 9.84
N TRP A 336 17.09 17.86 10.93
CA TRP A 336 16.39 17.58 12.18
C TRP A 336 15.79 18.85 12.77
N ARG A 337 14.52 18.76 13.17
CA ARG A 337 13.83 19.79 13.95
C ARG A 337 13.00 19.16 15.05
N LYS A 338 12.71 19.93 16.09
CA LYS A 338 11.77 19.50 17.12
C LYS A 338 10.38 19.33 16.51
N ALA A 339 9.74 18.21 16.82
CA ALA A 339 8.37 17.94 16.42
C ALA A 339 7.39 18.72 17.28
N GLU A 340 6.35 19.21 16.65
CA GLU A 340 5.10 19.59 17.30
C GLU A 340 4.29 18.33 17.60
N VAL A 341 3.78 18.25 18.82
CA VAL A 341 3.03 17.09 19.31
C VAL A 341 1.69 17.60 19.84
N ASP A 342 0.61 16.97 19.41
CA ASP A 342 -0.73 17.35 19.87
C ASP A 342 -0.97 16.95 21.34
N GLU A 343 -2.13 17.32 21.86
CA GLU A 343 -2.53 17.03 23.24
C GLU A 343 -2.56 15.53 23.59
N ARG A 344 -2.69 14.68 22.57
CA ARG A 344 -2.70 13.22 22.67
C ARG A 344 -1.32 12.60 22.52
N GLY A 345 -0.26 13.37 22.29
CA GLY A 345 1.05 12.77 22.03
C GLY A 345 1.26 12.32 20.59
N ILE A 346 0.35 12.67 19.66
CA ILE A 346 0.50 12.33 18.25
C ILE A 346 1.38 13.36 17.55
N VAL A 347 2.39 12.86 16.85
CA VAL A 347 3.21 13.63 15.93
C VAL A 347 2.60 13.53 14.54
N TRP A 348 1.85 14.56 14.15
CA TRP A 348 1.28 14.67 12.81
C TRP A 348 2.34 15.12 11.81
N LEU A 349 3.05 14.16 11.25
CA LEU A 349 4.07 14.37 10.23
C LEU A 349 3.51 15.09 9.00
N SER A 350 2.26 14.82 8.61
CA SER A 350 1.58 15.51 7.50
C SER A 350 1.40 17.02 7.71
N LYS A 351 1.40 17.50 8.95
CA LYS A 351 1.28 18.93 9.27
C LYS A 351 2.63 19.64 9.34
N GLN A 352 3.71 18.87 9.43
CA GLN A 352 5.03 19.39 9.75
C GLN A 352 5.97 19.25 8.57
N LEU A 353 5.95 18.10 7.87
CA LEU A 353 6.87 17.75 6.80
C LEU A 353 6.18 17.84 5.42
N THR A 354 6.94 18.27 4.43
CA THR A 354 6.51 18.31 3.03
C THR A 354 7.62 17.73 2.16
N PRO A 355 7.29 16.81 1.23
CA PRO A 355 5.96 16.27 0.93
C PRO A 355 5.45 15.30 2.01
N PHE A 356 4.15 15.00 2.04
CA PHE A 356 3.55 14.08 3.03
C PHE A 356 2.84 12.88 2.38
N ASN A 357 3.07 12.61 1.09
CA ASN A 357 2.58 11.42 0.39
C ASN A 357 3.76 10.73 -0.28
N ASN A 358 3.71 9.39 -0.38
CA ASN A 358 4.76 8.55 -0.97
C ASN A 358 6.14 8.90 -0.43
N CYS A 359 6.29 8.91 0.89
CA CYS A 359 7.52 9.31 1.56
C CYS A 359 7.70 8.56 2.87
N HIS A 360 8.80 8.82 3.56
CA HIS A 360 9.01 8.41 4.93
C HIS A 360 9.67 9.53 5.73
N ALA A 361 9.51 9.48 7.04
CA ALA A 361 10.14 10.38 7.98
C ALA A 361 10.78 9.58 9.08
N PHE A 362 11.85 10.15 9.61
CA PHE A 362 12.45 9.69 10.83
C PHE A 362 11.96 10.52 12.00
N ALA A 363 11.72 9.84 13.10
CA ALA A 363 11.55 10.46 14.41
C ALA A 363 12.54 9.82 15.39
N VAL A 364 13.14 10.63 16.25
CA VAL A 364 14.12 10.16 17.24
C VAL A 364 13.90 10.83 18.58
N THR A 365 14.06 10.05 19.64
CA THR A 365 14.02 10.49 21.03
C THR A 365 14.97 9.64 21.89
N GLU A 366 15.26 10.08 23.12
CA GLU A 366 16.00 9.30 24.10
C GLU A 366 15.16 9.10 25.37
N ILE A 367 15.01 7.85 25.80
CA ILE A 367 14.38 7.48 27.06
C ILE A 367 15.49 7.19 28.07
N TYR A 368 15.60 8.02 29.09
CA TYR A 368 16.51 7.82 30.19
C TYR A 368 15.86 6.99 31.28
N SER A 369 16.52 5.90 31.67
CA SER A 369 16.14 5.04 32.79
C SER A 369 17.20 5.08 33.89
N ASP A 370 16.78 5.24 35.15
CA ASP A 370 17.70 5.23 36.30
C ASP A 370 18.31 3.84 36.57
N GLU A 371 17.64 2.79 36.09
CA GLU A 371 18.05 1.40 36.19
C GLU A 371 17.68 0.60 34.94
N GLU A 372 18.08 -0.67 34.93
CA GLU A 372 17.63 -1.60 33.90
C GLU A 372 16.19 -2.01 34.18
N SER A 373 15.30 -1.87 33.21
CA SER A 373 13.85 -1.98 33.44
C SER A 373 13.15 -2.66 32.27
N GLU A 374 12.20 -3.56 32.58
CA GLU A 374 11.25 -4.07 31.60
C GLU A 374 10.09 -3.10 31.45
N VAL A 375 9.77 -2.75 30.21
CA VAL A 375 8.71 -1.80 29.87
C VAL A 375 7.99 -2.27 28.61
N THR A 376 6.80 -1.72 28.37
CA THR A 376 6.10 -1.91 27.09
C THR A 376 6.05 -0.57 26.37
N ILE A 377 6.64 -0.52 25.18
CA ILE A 377 6.41 0.59 24.25
C ILE A 377 5.05 0.37 23.59
N LEU A 378 4.14 1.33 23.77
CA LEU A 378 2.85 1.38 23.11
C LEU A 378 2.96 2.36 21.95
N THR A 379 2.68 1.94 20.73
CA THR A 379 2.87 2.82 19.56
C THR A 379 1.82 2.56 18.48
N GLY A 380 1.55 3.59 17.70
CA GLY A 380 0.59 3.56 16.60
C GLY A 380 1.12 4.37 15.44
N THR A 381 0.89 3.88 14.22
CA THR A 381 1.29 4.55 12.98
C THR A 381 0.15 4.49 11.97
N ASN A 382 -0.12 5.59 11.28
CA ASN A 382 -0.72 5.50 9.93
C ASN A 382 0.34 4.76 9.09
N ASP A 383 0.04 3.86 8.18
CA ASP A 383 1.03 3.18 7.34
C ASP A 383 2.16 2.42 8.06
N GLY A 384 3.08 1.90 7.25
CA GLY A 384 4.18 1.06 7.71
C GLY A 384 5.15 1.80 8.63
N ALA A 385 5.86 1.07 9.47
CA ALA A 385 6.90 1.66 10.30
C ALA A 385 7.98 0.64 10.67
N PHE A 386 9.16 1.18 10.97
CA PHE A 386 10.30 0.47 11.53
C PHE A 386 10.72 1.19 12.79
N ILE A 387 10.95 0.45 13.86
CA ILE A 387 11.29 1.02 15.16
C ILE A 387 12.52 0.32 15.69
N TRP A 388 13.52 1.11 16.06
CA TRP A 388 14.75 0.65 16.67
C TRP A 388 14.89 1.18 18.08
N LEU A 389 15.29 0.32 19.01
CA LEU A 389 15.71 0.66 20.35
C LEU A 389 17.18 0.29 20.52
N ASN A 390 18.05 1.27 20.81
CA ASN A 390 19.50 1.04 20.96
C ASN A 390 20.13 0.26 19.79
N ASP A 391 19.77 0.64 18.56
CA ASP A 391 20.22 0.03 17.30
C ASP A 391 19.67 -1.38 17.01
N GLU A 392 18.79 -1.91 17.87
CA GLU A 392 18.08 -3.17 17.65
C GLU A 392 16.67 -2.91 17.09
N LEU A 393 16.31 -3.57 15.98
CA LEU A 393 14.97 -3.47 15.37
C LEU A 393 13.95 -4.21 16.24
N ILE A 394 13.01 -3.47 16.82
CA ILE A 394 11.96 -4.00 17.71
C ILE A 394 10.59 -4.09 17.05
N PHE A 395 10.40 -3.47 15.89
CA PHE A 395 9.17 -3.54 15.10
C PHE A 395 9.46 -3.26 13.63
N GLU A 396 8.85 -4.03 12.74
CA GLU A 396 8.79 -3.75 11.30
C GLU A 396 7.41 -4.05 10.72
N SER A 397 6.95 -3.16 9.85
CA SER A 397 5.72 -3.36 9.10
C SER A 397 5.73 -2.49 7.85
N TYR A 398 5.40 -3.09 6.71
CA TYR A 398 5.22 -2.36 5.45
C TYR A 398 3.74 -2.07 5.14
N LYS A 399 2.81 -2.44 6.03
CA LYS A 399 1.37 -2.36 5.73
C LYS A 399 0.85 -0.92 5.78
N GLU A 400 0.22 -0.48 4.70
CA GLU A 400 -0.60 0.74 4.67
C GLU A 400 -1.83 0.58 5.57
N ARG A 401 -2.14 1.59 6.39
CA ARG A 401 -3.22 1.53 7.40
C ARG A 401 -3.51 2.90 8.02
N PRO A 402 -4.69 3.14 8.58
CA PRO A 402 -4.90 4.32 9.45
C PRO A 402 -4.08 4.24 10.75
N LEU A 403 -3.85 5.39 11.38
CA LEU A 403 -3.23 5.47 12.71
C LEU A 403 -4.21 4.97 13.76
N TYR A 404 -3.78 3.99 14.56
CA TYR A 404 -4.50 3.53 15.73
C TYR A 404 -3.70 3.83 17.00
N TYR A 405 -4.34 4.51 17.94
CA TYR A 405 -3.71 4.82 19.22
C TYR A 405 -3.42 3.53 19.99
N ASP A 406 -2.24 3.44 20.59
CA ASP A 406 -1.61 2.27 21.22
C ASP A 406 -1.80 0.93 20.45
N GLN A 407 -1.73 0.97 19.11
CA GLN A 407 -1.95 -0.20 18.25
C GLN A 407 -1.03 -1.38 18.58
N PHE A 408 0.24 -1.10 18.81
CA PHE A 408 1.30 -2.07 18.97
C PHE A 408 1.86 -2.00 20.38
N ASN A 409 1.88 -3.15 21.04
CA ASN A 409 2.45 -3.35 22.36
C ASN A 409 3.77 -4.11 22.20
N LEU A 410 4.89 -3.43 22.45
CA LEU A 410 6.24 -3.94 22.23
C LEU A 410 6.93 -4.10 23.59
N PRO A 411 6.96 -5.30 24.19
CA PRO A 411 7.72 -5.57 25.40
C PRO A 411 9.21 -5.44 25.10
N VAL A 412 9.90 -4.56 25.84
CA VAL A 412 11.32 -4.27 25.63
C VAL A 412 12.03 -4.08 26.96
N LYS A 413 13.36 -4.13 26.90
CA LYS A 413 14.23 -3.92 28.06
C LYS A 413 15.06 -2.65 27.87
N LEU A 414 14.86 -1.68 28.76
CA LEU A 414 15.67 -0.47 28.82
C LEU A 414 16.95 -0.75 29.60
N LYS A 415 18.09 -0.28 29.09
CA LYS A 415 19.36 -0.24 29.81
C LYS A 415 19.34 0.94 30.78
N LYS A 416 20.10 0.83 31.88
CA LYS A 416 20.41 2.00 32.72
C LYS A 416 21.07 3.09 31.87
N GLY A 417 20.60 4.32 32.00
CA GLY A 417 21.05 5.47 31.22
C GLY A 417 20.16 5.76 30.01
N LYS A 418 20.74 6.36 28.96
CA LYS A 418 20.01 6.77 27.76
C LYS A 418 19.72 5.58 26.85
N ASN A 419 18.46 5.45 26.43
CA ASN A 419 18.02 4.49 25.44
C ASN A 419 17.49 5.24 24.23
N ARG A 420 18.14 5.09 23.07
CA ARG A 420 17.75 5.80 21.86
C ARG A 420 16.64 5.03 21.15
N LEU A 421 15.53 5.71 20.91
CA LEU A 421 14.39 5.19 20.15
C LEU A 421 14.29 5.93 18.82
N VAL A 422 14.35 5.18 17.72
CA VAL A 422 14.26 5.71 16.35
C VAL A 422 13.06 5.07 15.67
N LEU A 423 12.24 5.88 15.03
CA LEU A 423 11.13 5.44 14.19
C LEU A 423 11.41 5.89 12.75
N MET A 424 11.18 5.01 11.79
CA MET A 424 10.97 5.36 10.38
C MET A 424 9.51 5.08 10.06
N VAL A 425 8.73 6.13 9.79
CA VAL A 425 7.30 6.02 9.50
C VAL A 425 7.10 6.18 8.00
N LEU A 426 6.55 5.15 7.36
CA LEU A 426 6.22 5.15 5.93
C LEU A 426 4.92 5.90 5.68
N GLN A 427 4.70 6.31 4.43
CA GLN A 427 3.50 6.99 4.01
C GLN A 427 3.20 6.76 2.53
N GLY A 428 2.09 6.09 2.25
CA GLY A 428 1.48 5.94 0.93
C GLY A 428 0.57 7.14 0.60
N GLY A 429 -0.24 7.61 1.56
CA GLY A 429 -1.04 8.83 1.39
C GLY A 429 -2.14 9.05 2.43
N GLY A 430 -2.69 10.26 2.47
CA GLY A 430 -3.72 10.63 3.46
C GLY A 430 -3.13 11.26 4.72
N SER A 431 -3.74 11.00 5.89
CA SER A 431 -3.21 11.49 7.17
C SER A 431 -1.92 10.76 7.53
N TRP A 432 -0.90 11.45 8.05
CA TRP A 432 0.39 10.82 8.37
C TRP A 432 0.86 11.21 9.75
N GLY A 433 1.12 10.21 10.58
CA GLY A 433 1.61 10.45 11.93
C GLY A 433 1.91 9.18 12.69
N PHE A 434 2.42 9.38 13.89
CA PHE A 434 2.67 8.31 14.85
C PHE A 434 2.51 8.85 16.27
N HIS A 435 2.39 7.94 17.24
CA HIS A 435 2.56 8.28 18.66
C HIS A 435 3.34 7.18 19.37
N VAL A 436 3.90 7.52 20.54
CA VAL A 436 4.61 6.59 21.41
C VAL A 436 4.29 6.89 22.86
N ASN A 437 3.89 5.85 23.59
CA ASN A 437 3.79 5.85 25.04
C ASN A 437 4.66 4.73 25.61
N VAL A 438 5.06 4.87 26.88
CA VAL A 438 5.83 3.84 27.58
C VAL A 438 5.11 3.45 28.86
N LYS A 439 4.64 2.20 28.91
CA LYS A 439 4.08 1.62 30.13
C LYS A 439 5.21 0.98 30.94
N ALA A 440 5.41 1.46 32.16
CA ALA A 440 6.43 0.96 33.09
C ALA A 440 5.84 0.86 34.49
N GLU A 441 6.15 -0.21 35.22
CA GLU A 441 5.77 -0.34 36.63
C GLU A 441 6.81 0.37 37.51
N GLY A 442 6.38 1.36 38.31
CA GLY A 442 7.17 1.98 39.39
C GLY A 442 8.41 2.81 38.98
N ASN A 443 8.82 2.78 37.71
CA ASN A 443 10.07 3.39 37.24
C ASN A 443 9.92 4.86 36.82
N LYS A 444 10.82 5.73 37.31
CA LYS A 444 10.90 7.14 36.89
C LYS A 444 11.67 7.26 35.57
N LEU A 445 10.96 7.11 34.47
CA LEU A 445 11.51 7.37 33.14
C LEU A 445 11.53 8.88 32.85
N LYS A 446 12.55 9.34 32.10
CA LYS A 446 12.64 10.72 31.60
C LYS A 446 12.87 10.72 30.10
N VAL A 447 12.17 11.58 29.38
CA VAL A 447 12.38 11.78 27.94
C VAL A 447 13.33 12.94 27.73
N VAL A 448 14.31 12.76 26.84
CA VAL A 448 15.27 13.80 26.49
C VAL A 448 15.41 13.84 24.97
N LEU A 449 15.50 15.04 24.40
CA LEU A 449 15.85 15.17 22.99
C LEU A 449 17.34 14.80 22.79
N PRO A 450 17.67 14.00 21.77
CA PRO A 450 19.05 13.77 21.40
C PRO A 450 19.71 15.07 20.91
N ASP A 451 21.04 15.10 20.92
CA ASP A 451 21.80 16.24 20.43
C ASP A 451 21.68 16.36 18.90
N ILE A 452 21.03 17.44 18.44
CA ILE A 452 20.81 17.75 17.02
C ILE A 452 22.13 17.85 16.25
N GLU A 453 23.17 18.46 16.82
CA GLU A 453 24.46 18.60 16.14
C GLU A 453 25.14 17.25 15.93
N LEU A 454 24.96 16.34 16.88
CA LEU A 454 25.53 15.00 16.82
C LEU A 454 24.79 14.12 15.81
N LEU A 455 23.48 14.30 15.67
CA LEU A 455 22.64 13.64 14.68
C LEU A 455 22.91 14.14 13.25
N ASN A 456 23.23 15.42 13.06
CA ASN A 456 23.61 15.95 11.74
C ASN A 456 25.02 15.53 11.29
N LYS A 457 25.88 15.05 12.21
CA LYS A 457 27.26 14.62 11.94
C LYS A 457 27.40 13.12 11.63
N LYS A 458 26.41 12.30 11.98
CA LYS A 458 26.43 10.84 11.84
C LYS A 458 25.42 10.38 10.81
#